data_AF-A0A7S2RJC5-F1
#
_entry.id   AF-A0A7S2RJC5-F1
#
_cell.length_a   1.000
_cell.length_b   1.000
_cell.length_c   1.000
_cell.angle_alpha   90.00
_cell.angle_beta   90.00
_cell.angle_gamma   90.00
#
_symmetry.space_group_name_H-M   'P 1'
#
loop_
_entity.id
_entity.type
_entity.pdbx_description
1 polymer ?
#
loop_
_entity_poly.entity_id
_entity_poly.type
_entity_poly.pdbx_seq_one_letter_code
_entity_poly.pdbx_strand_id
1 'polypeptide(L)'
;SLEIDHKDFFYVKEGLGWLSVIVPNKSEMVAYGLNNNQQSEGIIMVCLTICPMGRCSDDRIGFGKLSHTKRLFMKVDDKPVTDIKRLEGCHFLSGESGIRWGPGQAGMGGQQYEIKLRLEDPGTDHWLR
;
A
#
# COMPACT_ATOMS: atom_id res chain seq x y z
N SER A 1 1.54 16.41 -22.65
CA SER A 1 1.83 15.08 -22.07
C SER A 1 0.55 14.59 -21.42
N LEU A 2 0.08 13.40 -21.77
CA LEU A 2 -1.02 12.77 -21.05
C LEU A 2 -0.41 12.15 -19.78
N GLU A 3 -0.60 12.78 -18.63
CA GLU A 3 -0.34 12.15 -17.32
C GLU A 3 -1.41 11.08 -17.11
N ILE A 4 -1.19 9.88 -17.66
CA ILE A 4 -2.02 8.72 -17.34
C ILE A 4 -1.55 8.21 -15.98
N ASP A 5 -2.14 8.76 -14.93
CA ASP A 5 -2.02 8.25 -13.57
C ASP A 5 -2.83 6.95 -13.48
N HIS A 6 -2.15 5.81 -13.64
CA HIS A 6 -2.72 4.48 -13.42
C HIS A 6 -2.95 4.28 -11.91
N LYS A 7 -3.99 4.91 -11.37
CA LYS A 7 -4.41 4.68 -9.98
C LYS A 7 -5.01 3.28 -9.88
N ASP A 8 -4.24 2.33 -9.37
CA ASP A 8 -4.78 1.04 -8.96
C ASP A 8 -5.59 1.20 -7.68
N PHE A 9 -6.89 0.88 -7.75
CA PHE A 9 -7.77 0.82 -6.59
C PHE A 9 -7.89 -0.63 -6.13
N PHE A 10 -7.62 -0.90 -4.85
CA PHE A 10 -7.85 -2.21 -4.26
C PHE A 10 -8.68 -2.05 -2.97
N TYR A 11 -9.64 -2.96 -2.78
CA TYR A 11 -10.55 -2.93 -1.65
C TYR A 11 -10.09 -3.93 -0.59
N VAL A 12 -9.96 -3.47 0.66
CA VAL A 12 -9.57 -4.31 1.79
C VAL A 12 -10.74 -4.41 2.76
N LYS A 13 -11.15 -5.65 3.05
CA LYS A 13 -12.19 -5.94 4.05
C LYS A 13 -11.60 -6.83 5.16
N GLU A 14 -12.06 -6.59 6.37
CA GLU A 14 -11.82 -7.47 7.51
C GLU A 14 -12.21 -8.92 7.21
N GLY A 15 -11.42 -9.87 7.73
CA GLY A 15 -11.65 -11.30 7.57
C GLY A 15 -11.16 -11.90 6.24
N LEU A 16 -10.76 -11.08 5.26
CA LEU A 16 -10.21 -11.57 3.99
C LEU A 16 -8.72 -11.93 4.04
N GLY A 17 -8.08 -11.77 5.20
CA GLY A 17 -6.65 -12.02 5.37
C GLY A 17 -5.79 -10.98 4.67
N TRP A 18 -4.63 -11.42 4.16
CA TRP A 18 -3.73 -10.56 3.40
C TRP A 18 -4.24 -10.43 1.96
N LEU A 19 -4.52 -9.21 1.56
CA LEU A 19 -4.77 -8.86 0.16
C LEU A 19 -3.53 -8.17 -0.39
N SER A 20 -3.17 -8.47 -1.63
CA SER A 20 -1.99 -7.93 -2.27
C SER A 20 -2.27 -7.30 -3.62
N VAL A 21 -1.42 -6.33 -3.97
CA VAL A 21 -1.37 -5.70 -5.28
C VAL A 21 0.09 -5.59 -5.70
N ILE A 22 0.35 -5.81 -6.99
CA ILE A 22 1.68 -5.70 -7.58
C ILE A 22 1.76 -4.39 -8.35
N VAL A 23 2.68 -3.52 -7.95
CA VAL A 23 2.88 -2.19 -8.56
C VAL A 23 4.34 -1.96 -8.96
N PRO A 24 4.62 -1.30 -10.08
CA PRO A 24 3.67 -1.02 -11.15
C PRO A 24 3.19 -2.32 -11.81
N ASN A 25 1.95 -2.36 -12.29
CA ASN A 25 1.39 -3.49 -13.03
C ASN A 25 1.99 -3.58 -14.45
N LYS A 26 1.67 -4.64 -15.21
CA LYS A 26 2.27 -4.85 -16.55
C LYS A 26 1.98 -3.70 -17.53
N SER A 27 0.81 -3.08 -17.46
CA SER A 27 0.44 -1.97 -18.34
C SER A 27 1.25 -0.72 -18.01
N GLU A 28 1.42 -0.42 -16.73
CA GLU A 28 2.24 0.68 -16.24
C GLU A 28 3.72 0.51 -16.60
N MET A 29 4.25 -0.72 -16.48
CA MET A 29 5.62 -1.03 -16.89
C MET A 29 5.87 -0.66 -18.36
N VAL A 30 4.90 -0.97 -19.25
CA VAL A 30 4.98 -0.60 -20.67
C VAL A 30 4.82 0.91 -20.86
N ALA A 31 3.86 1.53 -20.18
CA ALA A 31 3.57 2.96 -20.33
C ALA A 31 4.72 3.86 -19.87
N TYR A 32 5.40 3.49 -18.78
CA TYR A 32 6.51 4.25 -18.19
C TYR A 32 7.89 3.87 -18.76
N GLY A 33 7.94 2.92 -19.70
CA GLY A 33 9.20 2.46 -20.29
C GLY A 33 10.13 1.77 -19.28
N LEU A 34 9.56 1.20 -18.23
CA LEU A 34 10.29 0.44 -17.22
C LEU A 34 10.72 -0.89 -17.84
N ASN A 35 12.03 -1.14 -17.89
CA ASN A 35 12.60 -2.35 -18.47
C ASN A 35 13.12 -3.30 -17.38
N ASN A 36 12.97 -4.61 -17.58
CA ASN A 36 13.33 -5.64 -16.59
C ASN A 36 14.83 -5.70 -16.18
N ASN A 37 15.68 -4.82 -16.72
CA ASN A 37 17.12 -4.79 -16.49
C ASN A 37 17.57 -3.66 -15.55
N GLN A 38 16.67 -2.78 -15.11
CA GLN A 38 17.00 -1.71 -14.19
C GLN A 38 16.56 -2.08 -12.77
N GLN A 39 17.49 -2.41 -11.89
CA GLN A 39 17.21 -2.49 -10.46
C GLN A 39 17.11 -1.07 -9.92
N SER A 40 15.92 -0.68 -9.48
CA SER A 40 15.68 0.65 -8.92
C SER A 40 15.18 0.54 -7.49
N GLU A 41 15.89 1.23 -6.58
CA GLU A 41 15.32 1.58 -5.28
C GLU A 41 14.12 2.52 -5.49
N GLY A 42 13.09 2.36 -4.65
CA GLY A 42 11.85 3.08 -4.79
C GLY A 42 11.37 3.70 -3.50
N ILE A 43 10.52 4.71 -3.62
CA ILE A 43 9.69 5.20 -2.53
C ILE A 43 8.27 4.72 -2.82
N ILE A 44 7.62 4.10 -1.83
CA ILE A 44 6.24 3.65 -1.97
C ILE A 44 5.34 4.62 -1.23
N MET A 45 4.32 5.09 -1.94
CA MET A 45 3.36 6.06 -1.45
C MET A 45 1.94 5.55 -1.64
N VAL A 46 1.13 5.61 -0.60
CA VAL A 46 -0.30 5.27 -0.63
C VAL A 46 -1.12 6.53 -0.40
N CYS A 47 -1.87 6.93 -1.41
CA CYS A 47 -2.80 8.05 -1.34
C CYS A 47 -4.20 7.52 -1.07
N LEU A 48 -4.82 7.99 0.01
CA LEU A 48 -6.21 7.66 0.31
C LEU A 48 -7.13 8.67 -0.39
N THR A 49 -8.28 8.20 -0.87
CA THR A 49 -9.28 9.10 -1.45
C THR A 49 -9.70 10.15 -0.42
N ILE A 50 -9.54 11.43 -0.78
CA ILE A 50 -10.02 12.55 0.02
C ILE A 50 -11.52 12.67 -0.18
N CYS A 51 -12.28 12.50 0.89
CA CYS A 51 -13.74 12.58 0.84
C CYS A 51 -14.21 14.03 0.96
N PRO A 52 -15.24 14.47 0.20
CA PRO A 52 -15.80 15.81 0.31
C PRO A 52 -16.18 16.13 1.77
N MET A 53 -15.69 17.25 2.29
CA MET A 53 -15.88 17.69 3.68
C MET A 53 -15.44 16.67 4.75
N GLY A 54 -14.51 15.75 4.43
CA GLY A 54 -14.04 14.72 5.36
C GLY A 54 -15.07 13.62 5.67
N ARG A 55 -16.20 13.60 4.96
CA ARG A 55 -17.25 12.58 5.10
C ARG A 55 -17.11 11.56 4.00
N CYS A 56 -16.40 10.48 4.31
CA CYS A 56 -16.46 9.28 3.51
C CYS A 56 -17.79 8.58 3.77
N SER A 57 -18.37 7.95 2.75
CA SER A 57 -19.44 6.98 2.95
C SER A 57 -18.94 5.87 3.89
N ASP A 58 -19.85 5.26 4.67
CA ASP A 58 -19.48 4.33 5.76
C ASP A 58 -18.65 3.12 5.30
N ASP A 59 -18.65 2.83 4.00
CA ASP A 59 -17.85 1.80 3.33
C ASP A 59 -16.36 2.21 3.08
N ARG A 60 -15.94 3.43 3.47
CA ARG A 60 -14.59 3.95 3.20
C ARG A 60 -13.91 4.49 4.47
N ILE A 61 -12.80 3.88 4.87
CA ILE A 61 -12.04 4.25 6.08
C ILE A 61 -10.70 4.88 5.69
N GLY A 62 -10.39 6.06 6.22
CA GLY A 62 -9.05 6.67 6.11
C GLY A 62 -8.11 6.22 7.23
N PHE A 63 -6.78 6.24 7.01
CA PHE A 63 -5.78 5.76 8.00
C PHE A 63 -5.93 6.39 9.39
N GLY A 64 -6.31 7.68 9.47
CA GLY A 64 -6.54 8.37 10.74
C GLY A 64 -7.74 7.84 11.56
N LYS A 65 -8.67 7.11 10.95
CA LYS A 65 -9.79 6.44 11.66
C LYS A 65 -9.51 4.99 12.00
N LEU A 66 -8.47 4.38 11.39
CA LEU A 66 -8.11 2.99 11.66
C LEU A 66 -7.61 2.84 13.10
N SER A 67 -6.77 3.74 13.60
CA SER A 67 -6.16 3.62 14.95
C SER A 67 -7.15 3.46 16.11
N HIS A 68 -8.41 3.87 15.98
CA HIS A 68 -9.42 3.76 17.03
C HIS A 68 -10.34 2.53 16.89
N THR A 69 -10.40 1.91 15.72
CA THR A 69 -11.45 0.91 15.41
C THR A 69 -10.93 -0.37 14.80
N LYS A 70 -9.81 -0.34 14.06
CA LYS A 70 -9.26 -1.49 13.32
C LYS A 70 -7.74 -1.37 13.21
N ARG A 71 -7.02 -2.47 13.40
CA ARG A 71 -5.58 -2.49 13.18
C ARG A 71 -5.28 -2.79 11.71
N LEU A 72 -4.61 -1.86 11.04
CA LEU A 72 -4.10 -2.06 9.70
C LEU A 72 -2.66 -2.56 9.76
N PHE A 73 -2.40 -3.66 9.06
CA PHE A 73 -1.06 -4.18 8.83
C PHE A 73 -0.72 -4.01 7.35
N MET A 74 0.52 -3.61 7.08
CA MET A 74 1.02 -3.47 5.72
C MET A 74 2.38 -4.13 5.58
N LYS A 75 2.63 -4.69 4.39
CA LYS A 75 3.92 -5.22 3.97
C LYS A 75 4.25 -4.76 2.56
N VAL A 76 5.54 -4.69 2.27
CA VAL A 76 6.08 -4.51 0.92
C VAL A 76 7.07 -5.65 0.70
N ASP A 77 6.85 -6.48 -0.32
CA ASP A 77 7.67 -7.66 -0.61
C ASP A 77 7.89 -8.52 0.66
N ASP A 78 6.79 -8.80 1.36
CA ASP A 78 6.72 -9.49 2.65
C ASP A 78 7.47 -8.87 3.83
N LYS A 79 8.17 -7.75 3.64
CA LYS A 79 8.80 -6.98 4.70
C LYS A 79 7.79 -6.06 5.36
N PRO A 80 7.77 -5.95 6.70
CA PRO A 80 6.79 -5.12 7.40
C PRO A 80 7.02 -3.64 7.12
N VAL A 81 5.92 -2.90 6.94
CA VAL A 81 5.94 -1.44 7.04
C VAL A 81 5.99 -1.08 8.52
N THR A 82 7.00 -0.32 8.92
CA THR A 82 7.28 0.04 10.32
C THR A 82 6.88 1.47 10.66
N ASP A 83 6.82 2.36 9.68
CA ASP A 83 6.42 3.76 9.86
C ASP A 83 5.66 4.29 8.64
N ILE A 84 4.76 5.25 8.87
CA ILE A 84 3.91 5.86 7.85
C ILE A 84 4.00 7.38 7.98
N LYS A 85 4.66 8.04 7.02
CA LYS A 85 4.81 9.50 7.03
C LYS A 85 3.82 10.16 6.08
N ARG A 86 3.03 11.11 6.58
CA ARG A 86 2.01 11.82 5.79
C ARG A 86 2.60 13.06 5.11
N LEU A 87 2.35 13.21 3.82
CA LEU A 87 2.64 14.42 3.05
C LEU A 87 1.52 14.67 2.04
N GLU A 88 0.93 15.87 2.06
CA GLU A 88 -0.05 16.32 1.05
C GLU A 88 -1.23 15.35 0.78
N GLY A 89 -1.68 14.61 1.80
CA GLY A 89 -2.81 13.66 1.67
C GLY A 89 -2.40 12.24 1.25
N CYS A 90 -1.13 12.03 0.94
CA CYS A 90 -0.54 10.73 0.72
C CYS A 90 0.33 10.28 1.90
N HIS A 91 0.62 8.98 1.93
CA HIS A 91 1.31 8.34 3.03
C HIS A 91 2.49 7.53 2.50
N PHE A 92 3.70 7.92 2.87
CA PHE A 92 4.91 7.19 2.55
C PHE A 92 5.06 5.99 3.48
N LEU A 93 5.27 4.82 2.89
CA LEU A 93 5.51 3.60 3.62
C LEU A 93 7.02 3.48 3.88
N SER A 94 7.40 3.33 5.15
CA SER A 94 8.79 3.11 5.54
C SER A 94 8.96 1.69 6.09
N GLY A 95 10.07 1.05 5.74
CA GLY A 95 10.51 -0.21 6.33
C GLY A 95 11.59 0.02 7.39
N GLU A 96 12.26 -1.06 7.81
CA GLU A 96 13.35 -0.99 8.80
C GLU A 96 14.52 -0.08 8.36
N SER A 97 14.80 0.00 7.06
CA SER A 97 15.86 0.83 6.49
C SER A 97 15.41 2.27 6.17
N GLY A 98 14.20 2.66 6.57
CA GLY A 98 13.62 3.97 6.30
C GLY A 98 12.66 3.99 5.11
N ILE A 99 12.53 5.15 4.47
CA ILE A 99 11.53 5.42 3.42
C ILE A 99 11.85 4.80 2.05
N ARG A 100 13.12 4.41 1.84
CA ARG A 100 13.56 3.77 0.59
C ARG A 100 13.43 2.27 0.70
N TRP A 101 12.82 1.68 -0.32
CA TRP A 101 12.73 0.25 -0.51
C TRP A 101 13.80 -0.17 -1.52
N GLY A 102 14.46 -1.31 -1.25
CA GLY A 102 15.37 -1.94 -2.19
C GLY A 102 14.64 -2.44 -3.44
N PRO A 103 15.33 -3.04 -4.41
CA PRO A 103 14.72 -3.52 -5.65
C PRO A 103 13.51 -4.43 -5.38
N GLY A 104 12.40 -4.16 -6.09
CA GLY A 104 11.13 -4.84 -5.90
C GLY A 104 11.19 -6.33 -6.29
N GLN A 105 10.56 -7.19 -5.50
CA GLN A 105 10.69 -8.65 -5.64
C GLN A 105 9.47 -9.35 -6.25
N ALA A 106 8.38 -8.62 -6.49
CA ALA A 106 7.10 -9.19 -6.90
C ALA A 106 7.03 -9.62 -8.38
N GLY A 107 8.06 -9.30 -9.17
CA GLY A 107 8.09 -9.56 -10.60
C GLY A 107 9.45 -10.06 -11.11
N MET A 108 9.47 -10.57 -12.33
CA MET A 108 10.72 -10.89 -13.04
C MET A 108 11.39 -9.59 -13.50
N GLY A 109 12.31 -9.03 -12.69
CA GLY A 109 13.11 -7.89 -13.11
C GLY A 109 13.47 -6.84 -12.04
N GLY A 110 13.10 -7.03 -10.77
CA GLY A 110 13.58 -6.12 -9.72
C GLY A 110 12.83 -4.79 -9.60
N GLN A 111 11.68 -4.63 -10.26
CA GLN A 111 10.98 -3.34 -10.42
C GLN A 111 9.56 -3.29 -9.89
N GLN A 112 8.98 -4.44 -9.60
CA GLN A 112 7.62 -4.53 -9.10
C GLN A 112 7.64 -4.86 -7.62
N TYR A 113 6.84 -4.14 -6.85
CA TYR A 113 6.64 -4.32 -5.42
C TYR A 113 5.28 -4.97 -5.18
N GLU A 114 5.23 -5.95 -4.29
CA GLU A 114 3.99 -6.51 -3.80
C GLU A 114 3.62 -5.79 -2.51
N ILE A 115 2.59 -4.96 -2.57
CA ILE A 115 2.05 -4.29 -1.39
C ILE A 115 0.94 -5.17 -0.83
N LYS A 116 1.09 -5.64 0.42
CA LYS A 116 0.07 -6.44 1.12
C LYS A 116 -0.57 -5.62 2.23
N LEU A 117 -1.88 -5.70 2.36
CA LEU A 117 -2.65 -5.05 3.41
C LEU A 117 -3.58 -6.05 4.09
N ARG A 118 -3.75 -5.89 5.40
CA ARG A 118 -4.68 -6.70 6.20
C ARG A 118 -5.30 -5.82 7.29
N LEU A 119 -6.63 -5.89 7.41
CA LEU A 119 -7.39 -5.26 8.49
C LEU A 119 -7.82 -6.31 9.52
N GLU A 120 -7.61 -6.00 10.79
CA GLU A 120 -8.02 -6.84 11.92
C GLU A 120 -8.79 -6.01 12.97
N ASP A 121 -9.73 -6.63 13.68
CA ASP A 121 -10.35 -6.05 14.86
C ASP A 121 -9.34 -6.01 16.02
N PRO A 122 -9.15 -4.88 16.71
CA PRO A 122 -8.37 -4.87 17.96
C PRO A 122 -8.92 -5.82 19.03
N GLY A 123 -10.18 -6.26 18.96
CA GLY A 123 -10.83 -7.11 19.96
C GLY A 123 -10.77 -8.63 19.76
N THR A 124 -10.24 -9.14 18.65
CA THR A 124 -10.28 -10.60 18.35
C THR A 124 -9.17 -11.44 18.99
N ASP A 125 -8.20 -10.85 19.69
CA ASP A 125 -7.09 -11.58 20.34
C ASP A 125 -7.42 -12.21 21.71
N HIS A 126 -8.68 -12.14 22.17
CA HIS A 126 -9.04 -12.52 23.55
C HIS A 126 -9.86 -13.82 23.73
N TRP A 127 -10.17 -14.59 22.68
CA TRP A 127 -11.06 -15.77 22.82
C TRP A 127 -10.51 -17.12 22.31
N LEU A 128 -9.20 -17.26 22.16
CA LEU A 128 -8.56 -18.57 21.94
C LEU A 128 -7.41 -18.79 22.93
N ARG A 129 -7.75 -19.04 24.19
CA ARG A 129 -6.95 -19.81 25.15
C ARG A 129 -7.85 -20.71 25.98
#